data_AF-A0A1J0VRK0-F1
#
_entry.id   AF-A0A1J0VRK0-F1
#
_cell.length_a   1.000
_cell.length_b   1.000
_cell.length_c   1.000
_cell.angle_alpha   90.00
_cell.angle_beta   90.00
_cell.angle_gamma   90.00
#
_symmetry.space_group_name_H-M   'P 1'
#
loop_
_entity.id
_entity.type
_entity.pdbx_description
1 polymer ?
#
loop_
_entity_poly.entity_id
_entity_poly.type
_entity_poly.pdbx_seq_one_letter_code
_entity_poly.pdbx_strand_id
1 'polypeptide(L)'
;MTEQEAHARYLDDSNVLAAIGAWIAPRVQRVSIRLPIALAEAAVAAWNRDETGETGEETPDQYAIRDRAAELALIGLAISERGHLDGDDVVVVELHPTSVAAAILAAQSRDHQ
;
A
#
# COMPACT_ATOMS: atom_id res chain seq x y z
N MET A 1 31.22 21.85 -7.83
CA MET A 1 30.47 20.62 -7.51
C MET A 1 29.90 20.10 -8.81
N THR A 2 30.31 18.91 -9.22
CA THR A 2 29.81 18.26 -10.44
C THR A 2 28.45 17.62 -10.18
N GLU A 3 27.73 17.31 -11.24
CA GLU A 3 26.45 16.59 -11.15
C GLU A 3 26.59 15.20 -10.51
N GLN A 4 27.73 14.53 -10.75
CA GLN A 4 28.08 13.26 -10.11
C GLN A 4 28.35 13.40 -8.60
N GLU A 5 29.05 14.46 -8.18
CA GLU A 5 29.26 14.74 -6.75
C GLU A 5 27.94 15.05 -6.03
N ALA A 6 27.02 15.75 -6.70
CA ALA A 6 25.69 16.02 -6.16
C ALA A 6 24.85 14.73 -6.02
N HIS A 7 24.83 13.88 -7.05
CA HIS A 7 24.11 12.59 -7.00
C HIS A 7 24.65 11.65 -5.94
N ALA A 8 25.99 11.55 -5.79
CA ALA A 8 26.60 10.75 -4.74
C ALA A 8 26.15 11.22 -3.35
N ARG A 9 26.14 12.55 -3.12
CA ARG A 9 25.65 13.11 -1.86
C ARG A 9 24.16 12.80 -1.63
N TYR A 10 23.31 12.92 -2.65
CA TYR A 10 21.89 12.58 -2.50
C TYR A 10 21.66 11.11 -2.19
N LEU A 11 22.48 10.22 -2.74
CA LEU A 11 22.42 8.80 -2.41
C LEU A 11 22.82 8.55 -0.95
N ASP A 12 23.90 9.20 -0.48
CA ASP A 12 24.33 9.10 0.91
C ASP A 12 23.25 9.64 1.87
N ASP A 13 22.69 10.81 1.57
CA ASP A 13 21.58 11.40 2.32
C ASP A 13 20.37 10.44 2.35
N SER A 14 20.02 9.85 1.20
CA SER A 14 18.93 8.88 1.09
C SER A 14 19.17 7.63 1.96
N ASN A 15 20.40 7.10 1.98
CA ASN A 15 20.75 5.95 2.81
C ASN A 15 20.62 6.26 4.31
N VAL A 16 21.05 7.45 4.73
CA VAL A 16 20.89 7.91 6.12
C VAL A 16 19.41 8.00 6.49
N LEU A 17 18.59 8.59 5.63
CA LEU A 17 17.14 8.71 5.88
C LEU A 17 16.44 7.35 5.84
N ALA A 18 16.88 6.41 5.02
CA ALA A 18 16.38 5.03 5.00
C ALA A 18 16.65 4.31 6.34
N ALA A 19 17.80 4.56 6.97
CA ALA A 19 18.11 4.01 8.29
C ALA A 19 17.14 4.51 9.38
N ILE A 20 16.69 5.78 9.29
CA ILE A 20 15.63 6.31 10.15
C ILE A 20 14.34 5.52 9.91
N GLY A 21 13.96 5.31 8.65
CA GLY A 21 12.80 4.49 8.28
C GLY A 21 12.84 3.08 8.88
N ALA A 22 13.97 2.39 8.77
CA ALA A 22 14.16 1.06 9.34
C ALA A 22 14.03 1.05 10.88
N TRP A 23 14.48 2.12 11.56
CA TRP A 23 14.30 2.27 13.00
C TRP A 23 12.83 2.53 13.37
N ILE A 24 12.13 3.37 12.59
CA ILE A 24 10.74 3.75 12.87
C ILE A 24 9.78 2.59 12.58
N ALA A 25 9.94 1.88 11.46
CA ALA A 25 8.99 0.90 10.95
C ALA A 25 8.43 -0.10 12.00
N PRO A 26 9.25 -0.80 12.81
CA PRO A 26 8.72 -1.74 13.80
C PRO A 26 8.08 -1.08 15.03
N ARG A 27 8.24 0.24 15.21
CA ARG A 27 7.77 1.02 16.37
C ARG A 27 6.47 1.76 16.10
N VAL A 28 6.05 1.83 14.84
CA VAL A 28 4.83 2.53 14.47
C VAL A 28 3.64 1.64 14.77
N GLN A 29 2.67 2.19 15.48
CA GLN A 29 1.41 1.50 15.77
C GLN A 29 0.52 1.50 14.53
N ARG A 30 -0.37 0.49 14.46
CA ARG A 30 -1.45 0.50 13.47
C ARG A 30 -2.38 1.69 13.73
N VAL A 31 -3.03 2.14 12.66
CA VAL A 31 -3.99 3.23 12.69
C VAL A 31 -5.38 2.65 12.45
N SER A 32 -6.34 3.09 13.28
CA SER A 32 -7.74 2.75 13.13
C SER A 32 -8.36 3.51 11.96
N ILE A 33 -8.87 2.79 10.98
CA ILE A 33 -9.52 3.35 9.79
C ILE A 33 -10.98 2.92 9.76
N ARG A 34 -11.85 3.87 9.46
CA ARG A 34 -13.29 3.66 9.23
C ARG A 34 -13.56 3.68 7.74
N LEU A 35 -14.18 2.62 7.23
CA LEU A 35 -14.52 2.47 5.82
C LEU A 35 -16.02 2.25 5.66
N PRO A 36 -16.65 2.83 4.61
CA PRO A 36 -17.96 2.38 4.16
C PRO A 36 -17.96 0.88 3.90
N ILE A 37 -19.00 0.18 4.34
CA ILE A 37 -19.10 -1.28 4.21
C ILE A 37 -18.88 -1.76 2.77
N ALA A 38 -19.43 -1.06 1.79
CA ALA A 38 -19.28 -1.40 0.37
C ALA A 38 -17.80 -1.36 -0.10
N LEU A 39 -16.99 -0.44 0.41
CA LEU A 39 -15.56 -0.39 0.08
C LEU A 39 -14.77 -1.50 0.78
N ALA A 40 -15.15 -1.82 2.03
CA ALA A 40 -14.54 -2.91 2.77
C ALA A 40 -14.81 -4.26 2.10
N GLU A 41 -16.05 -4.51 1.69
CA GLU A 41 -16.44 -5.71 0.95
C GLU A 41 -15.72 -5.81 -0.40
N ALA A 42 -15.62 -4.70 -1.15
CA ALA A 42 -14.89 -4.67 -2.42
C ALA A 42 -13.39 -5.00 -2.25
N ALA A 43 -12.77 -4.50 -1.18
CA ALA A 43 -11.37 -4.82 -0.87
C ALA A 43 -11.20 -6.31 -0.51
N VAL A 44 -12.09 -6.87 0.31
CA VAL A 44 -12.07 -8.30 0.66
C VAL A 44 -12.30 -9.17 -0.58
N ALA A 45 -13.22 -8.79 -1.46
CA ALA A 45 -13.47 -9.48 -2.72
C ALA A 45 -12.25 -9.44 -3.65
N ALA A 46 -11.52 -8.32 -3.69
CA ALA A 46 -10.28 -8.22 -4.45
C ALA A 46 -9.18 -9.14 -3.91
N TRP A 47 -9.06 -9.28 -2.58
CA TRP A 47 -8.11 -10.22 -1.95
C TRP A 47 -8.46 -11.69 -2.21
N ASN A 48 -9.74 -12.05 -2.10
CA ASN A 48 -10.20 -13.43 -2.25
C ASN A 48 -10.30 -13.90 -3.70
N ARG A 49 -9.99 -13.04 -4.68
CA ARG A 49 -10.09 -13.39 -6.09
C ARG A 49 -8.91 -14.28 -6.48
N ASP A 50 -9.22 -15.50 -6.91
CA ASP A 50 -8.25 -16.38 -7.55
C ASP A 50 -7.94 -15.86 -8.97
N GLU A 51 -6.66 -15.59 -9.23
CA GLU A 51 -6.17 -15.28 -10.59
C GLU A 51 -5.70 -16.59 -11.24
N THR A 52 -6.55 -17.18 -12.08
CA THR A 52 -6.31 -18.51 -12.68
C THR A 52 -5.58 -18.47 -14.04
N GLY A 53 -5.21 -17.28 -14.50
CA GLY A 53 -4.46 -17.09 -15.75
C GLY A 53 -2.95 -17.25 -15.55
N GLU A 54 -2.27 -17.82 -16.54
CA GLU A 54 -0.80 -17.79 -16.58
C GLU A 54 -0.31 -16.34 -16.69
N THR A 55 0.62 -15.95 -15.81
CA THR A 55 1.34 -14.69 -15.96
C THR A 55 2.34 -14.86 -17.11
N GLY A 56 2.01 -14.29 -18.28
CA GLY A 56 2.91 -14.25 -19.43
C GLY A 56 4.09 -13.31 -19.22
N GLU A 57 4.84 -13.01 -20.29
CA GLU A 57 5.84 -11.95 -20.24
C GLU A 57 5.18 -10.59 -19.95
N GLU A 58 5.60 -9.95 -18.86
CA GLU A 58 5.14 -8.62 -18.47
C GLU A 58 6.12 -7.55 -18.93
N THR A 59 5.61 -6.44 -19.43
CA THR A 59 6.38 -5.20 -19.53
C THR A 59 6.62 -4.61 -18.13
N PRO A 60 7.62 -3.72 -17.95
CA PRO A 60 7.83 -3.05 -16.66
C PRO A 60 6.58 -2.33 -16.13
N ASP A 61 5.77 -1.73 -17.01
CA ASP A 61 4.54 -1.04 -16.62
C ASP A 61 3.45 -2.02 -16.16
N GLN A 62 3.31 -3.16 -16.83
CA GLN A 62 2.37 -4.22 -16.43
C GLN A 62 2.75 -4.79 -15.07
N TYR A 63 4.05 -5.05 -14.87
CA TYR A 63 4.58 -5.48 -13.57
C TYR A 63 4.27 -4.46 -12.48
N ALA A 64 4.52 -3.16 -12.72
CA ALA A 64 4.25 -2.11 -11.73
C ALA A 64 2.77 -2.02 -11.34
N ILE A 65 1.85 -2.22 -12.30
CA ILE A 65 0.41 -2.28 -12.02
C ILE A 65 0.07 -3.49 -11.16
N ARG A 66 0.58 -4.68 -11.52
CA ARG A 66 0.32 -5.92 -10.78
C ARG A 66 0.89 -5.86 -9.37
N ASP A 67 2.11 -5.38 -9.22
CA ASP A 67 2.79 -5.24 -7.92
C ASP A 67 2.01 -4.30 -7.00
N ARG A 68 1.61 -3.13 -7.50
CA ARG A 68 0.75 -2.19 -6.78
C ARG A 68 -0.62 -2.78 -6.44
N ALA A 69 -1.24 -3.55 -7.34
CA ALA A 69 -2.50 -4.23 -7.06
C ALA A 69 -2.34 -5.27 -5.94
N ALA A 70 -1.24 -6.03 -5.94
CA ALA A 70 -0.92 -6.98 -4.89
C ALA A 70 -0.68 -6.29 -3.53
N GLU A 71 0.05 -5.17 -3.50
CA GLU A 71 0.24 -4.38 -2.28
C GLU A 71 -1.09 -3.88 -1.72
N LEU A 72 -1.96 -3.33 -2.57
CA LEU A 72 -3.26 -2.81 -2.14
C LEU A 72 -4.24 -3.93 -1.72
N ALA A 73 -4.13 -5.13 -2.31
CA ALA A 73 -4.96 -6.27 -1.92
C ALA A 73 -4.72 -6.72 -0.47
N LEU A 74 -3.55 -6.42 0.12
CA LEU A 74 -3.29 -6.69 1.55
C LEU A 74 -4.23 -5.91 2.49
N ILE A 75 -4.85 -4.82 2.02
CA ILE A 75 -5.90 -4.13 2.77
C ILE A 75 -7.14 -5.03 2.88
N GLY A 76 -7.51 -5.74 1.81
CA GLY A 76 -8.59 -6.72 1.82
C GLY A 76 -8.35 -7.84 2.82
N LEU A 77 -7.12 -8.39 2.86
CA LEU A 77 -6.71 -9.35 3.89
C LEU A 77 -6.84 -8.77 5.31
N ALA A 78 -6.36 -7.54 5.51
CA ALA A 78 -6.43 -6.90 6.82
C ALA A 78 -7.88 -6.71 7.30
N ILE A 79 -8.78 -6.37 6.40
CA ILE A 79 -10.22 -6.24 6.67
C ILE A 79 -10.83 -7.60 6.96
N SER A 80 -10.52 -8.64 6.20
CA SER A 80 -11.09 -9.98 6.44
C SER A 80 -10.65 -10.59 7.77
N GLU A 81 -9.42 -10.33 8.21
CA GLU A 81 -8.87 -10.87 9.47
C GLU A 81 -9.24 -10.05 10.71
N ARG A 82 -9.32 -8.72 10.59
CA ARG A 82 -9.38 -7.80 11.75
C ARG A 82 -10.49 -6.74 11.64
N GLY A 83 -11.16 -6.66 10.51
CA GLY A 83 -12.28 -5.74 10.31
C GLY A 83 -13.47 -6.16 11.18
N HIS A 84 -14.14 -5.18 11.77
CA HIS A 84 -15.40 -5.38 12.48
C HIS A 84 -16.39 -4.28 12.13
N LEU A 85 -17.68 -4.60 12.18
CA LEU A 85 -18.73 -3.61 11.97
C LEU A 85 -18.81 -2.65 13.15
N ASP A 86 -19.07 -1.38 12.84
CA ASP A 86 -19.41 -0.34 13.80
C ASP A 86 -20.66 0.41 13.32
N GLY A 87 -21.83 -0.08 13.76
CA GLY A 87 -23.12 0.29 13.18
C GLY A 87 -23.42 -0.51 11.90
N ASP A 88 -24.36 0.01 11.09
CA ASP A 88 -24.91 -0.75 9.97
C ASP A 88 -24.04 -0.66 8.69
N ASP A 89 -23.34 0.45 8.48
CA ASP A 89 -22.69 0.77 7.19
C ASP A 89 -21.19 1.05 7.29
N VAL A 90 -20.56 0.80 8.44
CA VAL A 90 -19.14 1.11 8.67
C VAL A 90 -18.37 -0.12 9.15
N VAL A 91 -17.21 -0.35 8.54
CA VAL A 91 -16.21 -1.31 9.00
C VAL A 91 -15.02 -0.54 9.59
N VAL A 92 -14.59 -0.94 10.78
CA VAL A 92 -13.40 -0.45 11.46
C VAL A 92 -12.29 -1.50 11.35
N VAL A 93 -11.11 -1.08 10.92
CA VAL A 93 -9.94 -1.96 10.77
C VAL A 93 -8.65 -1.24 11.17
N GLU A 94 -7.77 -1.97 11.85
CA GLU A 94 -6.42 -1.50 12.16
C GLU A 94 -5.46 -1.81 11.00
N LEU A 95 -4.95 -0.76 10.34
CA LEU A 95 -4.03 -0.87 9.22
C LEU A 95 -2.63 -0.40 9.59
N HIS A 96 -1.61 -1.05 9.00
CA HIS A 96 -0.26 -0.53 9.09
C HIS A 96 -0.14 0.78 8.29
N PRO A 97 0.59 1.79 8.77
CA PRO A 97 0.66 3.08 8.07
C PRO A 97 1.20 3.02 6.65
N THR A 98 2.03 2.02 6.32
CA THR A 98 2.47 1.81 4.93
C THR A 98 1.31 1.44 4.01
N SER A 99 0.38 0.58 4.44
CA SER A 99 -0.82 0.23 3.66
C SER A 99 -1.74 1.44 3.48
N VAL A 100 -1.89 2.27 4.52
CA VAL A 100 -2.65 3.52 4.43
C VAL A 100 -2.00 4.48 3.44
N ALA A 101 -0.68 4.68 3.53
CA ALA A 101 0.06 5.53 2.61
C ALA A 101 -0.02 5.02 1.16
N ALA A 102 0.12 3.71 0.94
CA ALA A 102 -0.02 3.08 -0.37
C ALA A 102 -1.40 3.35 -0.99
N ALA A 103 -2.48 3.21 -0.22
CA ALA A 103 -3.84 3.51 -0.69
C ALA A 103 -4.03 4.98 -1.06
N ILE A 104 -3.49 5.91 -0.27
CA ILE A 104 -3.56 7.35 -0.53
C ILE A 104 -2.76 7.72 -1.79
N LEU A 105 -1.51 7.27 -1.89
CA LEU A 105 -0.67 7.48 -3.07
C LEU A 105 -1.33 6.87 -4.31
N ALA A 106 -1.99 5.74 -4.14
CA ALA A 106 -2.71 5.12 -5.22
C ALA A 106 -3.87 5.97 -5.73
N ALA A 107 -4.65 6.58 -4.83
CA ALA A 107 -5.70 7.52 -5.19
C ALA A 107 -5.12 8.73 -5.95
N GLN A 108 -4.03 9.33 -5.46
CA GLN A 108 -3.41 10.51 -6.07
C GLN A 108 -2.86 10.24 -7.47
N SER A 109 -2.33 9.04 -7.74
CA SER A 109 -1.83 8.72 -9.09
C SER A 109 -2.95 8.64 -10.12
N ARG A 110 -4.20 8.35 -9.70
CA ARG A 110 -5.35 8.31 -10.62
C ARG A 110 -5.78 9.70 -11.08
N ASP A 111 -5.48 10.73 -10.28
CA ASP A 111 -5.82 12.12 -10.61
C ASP A 111 -4.85 12.75 -11.63
N HIS A 112 -3.72 12.10 -11.90
CA HIS A 112 -2.69 12.53 -12.87
C HIS A 112 -2.69 11.73 -14.18
N GLN A 113 -3.67 10.86 -14.38
CA GLN A 113 -3.79 9.94 -15.54
C GLN A 113 -4.99 10.33 -16.40
#